data_AF-A0A4P7VS16-F1
#
_entry.id   AF-A0A4P7VS16-F1
#
_cell.length_a   1.000
_cell.length_b   1.000
_cell.length_c   1.000
_cell.angle_alpha   90.00
_cell.angle_beta   90.00
_cell.angle_gamma   90.00
#
_symmetry.space_group_name_H-M   'P 1'
#
loop_
_entity.id
_entity.type
_entity.pdbx_description
1 polymer ?
#
loop_
_entity_poly.entity_id
_entity_poly.type
_entity_poly.pdbx_seq_one_letter_code
_entity_poly.pdbx_strand_id
1 'polypeptide(L)'
;MKKALIIDTGEVIRVVEVIKTTNNGTIFRDVATGKTYYDREIQIFDDSGVMEFVEMWLPNYYHSDMIGWIDDLHCALDNECDDEKLARIEEAWGTDPKGWLYELINLESAAYRHALERFYELQYPGIKS
;
A
#
# COMPACT_ATOMS: atom_id res chain seq x y z
N MET A 1 -7.12 -12.62 0.00
CA MET A 1 -7.90 -12.20 -1.19
C MET A 1 -7.26 -10.94 -1.71
N LYS A 2 -7.01 -10.81 -3.01
CA LYS A 2 -6.27 -9.67 -3.59
C LYS A 2 -7.15 -8.88 -4.54
N LYS A 3 -6.97 -7.56 -4.64
CA LYS A 3 -7.55 -6.78 -5.75
C LYS A 3 -6.68 -6.97 -6.99
N ALA A 4 -7.28 -7.00 -8.16
CA ALA A 4 -6.54 -7.10 -9.41
C ALA A 4 -7.21 -6.27 -10.51
N LEU A 5 -6.42 -5.69 -11.39
CA LEU A 5 -6.85 -5.07 -12.64
C LEU A 5 -6.80 -6.11 -13.75
N ILE A 6 -7.90 -6.33 -14.47
CA ILE A 6 -7.85 -7.12 -15.72
C ILE A 6 -7.22 -6.24 -16.79
N ILE A 7 -6.10 -6.69 -17.38
CA ILE A 7 -5.26 -5.86 -18.25
C ILE A 7 -5.99 -5.44 -19.54
N ASP A 8 -6.82 -6.33 -20.10
CA ASP A 8 -7.50 -6.08 -21.38
C ASP A 8 -8.67 -5.08 -21.30
N THR A 9 -9.30 -4.97 -20.13
CA THR A 9 -10.57 -4.28 -19.92
C THR A 9 -10.44 -3.11 -18.94
N GLY A 10 -9.39 -3.10 -18.11
CA GLY A 10 -9.21 -2.12 -17.04
C GLY A 10 -10.18 -2.33 -15.87
N GLU A 11 -10.88 -3.46 -15.81
CA GLU A 11 -11.82 -3.78 -14.73
C GLU A 11 -11.07 -4.18 -13.45
N VAL A 12 -11.53 -3.68 -12.29
CA VAL A 12 -10.98 -4.05 -10.99
C VAL A 12 -11.82 -5.15 -10.34
N ILE A 13 -11.21 -6.32 -10.14
CA ILE A 13 -11.84 -7.52 -9.56
C ILE A 13 -11.18 -7.92 -8.24
N ARG A 14 -11.83 -8.82 -7.48
CA ARG A 14 -11.22 -9.47 -6.31
C ARG A 14 -10.93 -10.92 -6.65
N VAL A 15 -9.70 -11.36 -6.39
CA VAL A 15 -9.24 -12.70 -6.73
C VAL A 15 -8.68 -13.46 -5.54
N VAL A 16 -8.71 -14.79 -5.65
CA VAL A 16 -7.97 -15.72 -4.80
C VAL A 16 -6.99 -16.50 -5.66
N GLU A 17 -5.80 -16.77 -5.10
CA GLU A 17 -4.85 -17.70 -5.73
C GLU A 17 -5.44 -19.10 -5.68
N VAL A 18 -5.44 -19.80 -6.81
CA VAL A 18 -5.99 -21.14 -6.94
C VAL A 18 -4.88 -22.18 -6.99
N ILE A 19 -3.94 -22.01 -7.93
CA ILE A 19 -2.85 -22.94 -8.20
C ILE A 19 -1.62 -22.15 -8.64
N LYS A 20 -0.44 -22.59 -8.17
CA LYS A 20 0.86 -22.21 -8.72
C LYS A 20 1.39 -23.37 -9.57
N THR A 21 1.57 -23.15 -10.87
CA THR A 21 2.15 -24.15 -11.78
C THR A 21 3.55 -23.74 -12.22
N THR A 22 4.43 -24.72 -12.45
CA THR A 22 5.79 -24.49 -12.96
C THR A 22 5.83 -23.94 -14.38
N ASN A 23 4.80 -24.20 -15.20
CA ASN A 23 4.81 -23.84 -16.63
C ASN A 23 3.94 -22.63 -16.99
N ASN A 24 2.86 -22.36 -16.24
CA ASN A 24 1.87 -21.33 -16.59
C ASN A 24 1.74 -20.24 -15.52
N GLY A 25 2.69 -20.16 -14.58
CA GLY A 25 2.64 -19.18 -13.49
C GLY A 25 1.52 -19.45 -12.50
N THR A 26 1.04 -18.39 -11.87
CA THR A 26 -0.05 -18.45 -10.87
C THR A 26 -1.40 -18.21 -11.53
N ILE A 27 -2.38 -19.06 -11.21
CA ILE A 27 -3.77 -18.92 -11.64
C ILE A 27 -4.59 -18.32 -10.50
N PHE A 28 -5.34 -17.28 -10.82
CA PHE A 28 -6.23 -16.56 -9.94
C PHE A 28 -7.68 -16.81 -10.32
N ARG A 29 -8.59 -16.78 -9.35
CA ARG A 29 -10.04 -16.88 -9.60
C ARG A 29 -10.74 -15.66 -9.04
N ASP A 30 -11.54 -15.02 -9.88
CA ASP A 30 -12.47 -13.98 -9.48
C ASP A 30 -13.50 -14.53 -8.50
N VAL A 31 -13.61 -13.87 -7.35
CA VAL A 31 -14.52 -14.25 -6.27
C VAL A 31 -15.98 -14.05 -6.66
N ALA A 32 -16.28 -13.07 -7.52
CA ALA A 32 -17.66 -12.75 -7.91
C ALA A 32 -18.19 -13.70 -9.00
N THR A 33 -17.41 -13.92 -10.05
CA THR A 33 -17.87 -14.67 -11.24
C THR A 33 -17.36 -16.11 -11.28
N GLY A 34 -16.34 -16.45 -10.48
CA GLY A 34 -15.65 -17.74 -10.56
C GLY A 34 -14.75 -17.90 -11.79
N LYS A 35 -14.66 -16.88 -12.65
CA LYS A 35 -13.77 -16.89 -13.82
C LYS A 35 -12.30 -16.92 -13.38
N THR A 36 -11.49 -17.69 -14.08
CA THR A 36 -10.05 -17.81 -13.81
C THR A 36 -9.23 -16.94 -14.74
N TYR A 37 -8.11 -16.45 -14.23
CA TYR A 37 -7.15 -15.62 -14.92
C TYR A 37 -5.73 -16.12 -14.63
N TYR A 38 -4.87 -16.11 -15.64
CA TYR A 38 -3.42 -16.27 -15.45
C TYR A 38 -2.81 -14.97 -14.92
N ASP A 39 -1.70 -15.06 -14.22
CA ASP A 39 -0.91 -13.91 -13.74
C ASP A 39 -0.60 -12.86 -14.82
N ARG A 40 -0.38 -13.28 -16.06
CA ARG A 40 -0.15 -12.38 -17.21
C ARG A 40 -1.40 -11.65 -17.71
N GLU A 41 -2.59 -12.03 -17.27
CA GLU A 41 -3.87 -11.44 -17.70
C GLU A 41 -4.39 -10.39 -16.71
N ILE A 42 -3.83 -10.37 -15.50
CA ILE A 42 -4.25 -9.48 -14.42
C ILE A 42 -3.03 -8.83 -13.76
N GLN A 43 -3.15 -7.57 -13.41
CA GLN A 43 -2.21 -6.92 -12.53
C GLN A 43 -2.76 -6.98 -11.11
N ILE A 44 -2.15 -7.80 -10.26
CA ILE A 44 -2.45 -7.80 -8.83
C ILE A 44 -2.07 -6.42 -8.29
N PHE A 45 -3.03 -5.76 -7.63
CA PHE A 45 -2.71 -4.62 -6.78
C PHE A 45 -2.06 -5.19 -5.52
N ASP A 46 -0.74 -5.20 -5.55
CA ASP A 46 0.08 -5.49 -4.40
C ASP A 46 0.53 -4.14 -3.83
N ASP A 47 -0.08 -3.76 -2.73
CA ASP A 47 0.30 -2.58 -1.94
C ASP A 47 1.69 -2.74 -1.31
N SER A 48 2.22 -3.99 -1.21
CA SER A 48 3.59 -4.21 -0.75
C SER A 48 4.60 -3.45 -1.60
N GLY A 49 4.40 -3.32 -2.92
CA GLY A 49 5.35 -2.60 -3.78
C GLY A 49 5.47 -1.12 -3.46
N VAL A 50 4.41 -0.49 -2.93
CA VAL A 50 4.46 0.92 -2.52
C VAL A 50 5.20 1.05 -1.20
N MET A 51 4.88 0.20 -0.22
CA MET A 51 5.54 0.23 1.09
C MET A 51 7.02 -0.19 1.00
N GLU A 52 7.34 -1.21 0.22
CA GLU A 52 8.73 -1.61 -0.08
C GLU A 52 9.51 -0.48 -0.77
N PHE A 53 8.87 0.26 -1.69
CA PHE A 53 9.49 1.42 -2.34
C PHE A 53 9.76 2.55 -1.33
N VAL A 54 8.79 2.85 -0.46
CA VAL A 54 8.97 3.84 0.61
C VAL A 54 10.08 3.41 1.55
N GLU A 55 10.10 2.16 2.01
CA GLU A 55 11.15 1.62 2.87
C GLU A 55 12.55 1.76 2.25
N MET A 56 12.66 1.45 0.95
CA MET A 56 13.94 1.48 0.24
C MET A 56 14.48 2.90 0.05
N TRP A 57 13.62 3.88 -0.21
CA TRP A 57 14.05 5.21 -0.67
C TRP A 57 13.76 6.35 0.30
N LEU A 58 12.91 6.17 1.31
CA LEU A 58 12.68 7.16 2.35
C LEU A 58 13.87 7.21 3.32
N PRO A 59 14.55 8.36 3.48
CA PRO A 59 15.64 8.48 4.43
C PRO A 59 15.17 8.21 5.86
N ASN A 60 15.97 7.44 6.61
CA ASN A 60 15.71 7.09 8.01
C ASN A 60 14.32 6.45 8.25
N TYR A 61 13.80 5.66 7.31
CA TYR A 61 12.48 5.01 7.39
C TYR A 61 12.15 4.46 8.78
N TYR A 62 13.01 3.59 9.34
CA TYR A 62 12.82 2.95 10.65
C TYR A 62 12.87 3.89 11.87
N HIS A 63 13.24 5.15 11.68
CA HIS A 63 13.29 6.18 12.73
C HIS A 63 12.42 7.40 12.37
N SER A 64 11.52 7.24 11.40
CA SER A 64 10.65 8.33 10.94
C SER A 64 9.36 8.38 11.76
N ASP A 65 9.11 9.50 12.43
CA ASP A 65 7.85 9.75 13.14
C ASP A 65 6.63 9.60 12.20
N MET A 66 6.78 9.99 10.93
CA MET A 66 5.76 9.84 9.90
C MET A 66 5.41 8.37 9.64
N ILE A 67 6.41 7.49 9.57
CA ILE A 67 6.19 6.05 9.41
C ILE A 67 5.53 5.47 10.66
N GLY A 68 5.95 5.90 11.85
CA GLY A 68 5.30 5.51 13.11
C GLY A 68 3.82 5.90 13.15
N TRP A 69 3.48 7.09 12.67
CA TRP A 69 2.08 7.53 12.56
C TRP A 69 1.27 6.76 11.52
N ILE A 70 1.87 6.39 10.38
CA ILE A 70 1.22 5.53 9.37
C ILE A 70 0.89 4.16 9.97
N ASP A 71 1.83 3.53 10.68
CA ASP A 71 1.62 2.25 11.37
C ASP A 71 0.47 2.33 12.38
N ASP A 72 0.49 3.36 13.23
CA ASP A 72 -0.54 3.57 14.25
C ASP A 72 -1.94 3.81 13.65
N LEU A 73 -2.03 4.57 12.55
CA LEU A 73 -3.30 4.82 11.86
C LEU A 73 -3.87 3.59 11.15
N HIS A 74 -3.03 2.78 10.50
CA HIS A 74 -3.45 1.46 9.97
C HIS A 74 -4.00 0.59 11.10
N CYS A 75 -3.26 0.51 12.20
CA CYS A 75 -3.65 -0.27 13.37
C CYS A 75 -5.00 0.18 13.96
N ALA A 76 -5.27 1.50 14.02
CA ALA A 76 -6.55 2.03 14.48
C ALA A 76 -7.70 1.76 13.51
N LEU A 77 -7.48 1.92 12.19
CA LEU A 77 -8.51 1.68 11.17
C LEU A 77 -8.85 0.20 11.01
N ASP A 78 -7.89 -0.69 11.26
CA ASP A 78 -8.07 -2.15 11.28
C ASP A 78 -8.60 -2.68 12.62
N ASN A 79 -8.75 -1.81 13.62
CA ASN A 79 -9.20 -2.14 14.98
C ASN A 79 -8.29 -3.18 15.66
N GLU A 80 -6.98 -3.04 15.45
CA GLU A 80 -5.92 -3.86 16.05
C GLU A 80 -5.09 -3.08 17.10
N CYS A 81 -5.40 -1.79 17.29
CA CYS A 81 -4.64 -0.86 18.11
C CYS A 81 -4.86 -1.07 19.62
N ASP A 82 -3.79 -0.95 20.40
CA ASP A 82 -3.89 -0.88 21.86
C ASP A 82 -4.41 0.50 22.33
N ASP A 83 -4.88 0.55 23.59
CA ASP A 83 -5.50 1.75 24.16
C ASP A 83 -4.54 2.95 24.22
N GLU A 84 -3.22 2.72 24.38
CA GLU A 84 -2.23 3.81 24.47
C GLU A 84 -2.00 4.46 23.11
N LYS A 85 -1.85 3.65 22.05
CA LYS A 85 -1.74 4.13 20.67
C LYS A 85 -3.03 4.82 20.23
N LEU A 86 -4.20 4.25 20.55
CA LEU A 86 -5.49 4.86 20.21
C LEU A 86 -5.64 6.23 20.88
N ALA A 87 -5.32 6.35 22.17
CA ALA A 87 -5.39 7.63 22.88
C ALA A 87 -4.51 8.71 22.24
N ARG A 88 -3.30 8.35 21.77
CA ARG A 88 -2.41 9.27 21.05
C ARG A 88 -2.98 9.73 19.70
N ILE A 89 -3.60 8.83 18.95
CA ILE A 89 -4.27 9.14 17.67
C ILE A 89 -5.45 10.09 17.93
N GLU A 90 -6.24 9.80 18.95
CA GLU A 90 -7.38 10.63 19.35
C GLU A 90 -6.94 12.03 19.81
N GLU A 91 -5.83 12.12 20.53
CA GLU A 91 -5.22 13.40 20.91
C GLU A 91 -4.74 14.20 19.70
N ALA A 92 -4.15 13.53 18.70
CA ALA A 92 -3.59 14.17 17.52
C ALA A 92 -4.66 14.63 16.51
N TRP A 93 -5.68 13.80 16.25
CA TRP A 93 -6.61 13.99 15.12
C TRP A 93 -8.09 13.87 15.50
N GLY A 94 -8.41 13.81 16.78
CA GLY A 94 -9.78 13.64 17.27
C GLY A 94 -10.29 12.22 17.12
N THR A 95 -11.59 12.01 17.32
CA THR A 95 -12.19 10.67 17.44
C THR A 95 -12.97 10.21 16.21
N ASP A 96 -12.88 10.92 15.08
CA ASP A 96 -13.60 10.57 13.83
C ASP A 96 -12.72 9.70 12.92
N PRO A 97 -13.05 8.41 12.71
CA PRO A 97 -12.28 7.53 11.83
C PRO A 97 -12.19 8.00 10.38
N LYS A 98 -13.15 8.82 9.91
CA LYS A 98 -13.02 9.44 8.59
C LYS A 98 -11.87 10.43 8.54
N GLY A 99 -11.68 11.21 9.61
CA GLY A 99 -10.54 12.10 9.78
C GLY A 99 -9.22 11.32 9.75
N TRP A 100 -9.15 10.20 10.48
CA TRP A 100 -7.98 9.33 10.50
C TRP A 100 -7.63 8.79 9.11
N LEU A 101 -8.63 8.37 8.33
CA LEU A 101 -8.42 7.92 6.96
C LEU A 101 -7.85 9.04 6.07
N TYR A 102 -8.33 10.29 6.22
CA TYR A 102 -7.77 11.42 5.49
C TYR A 102 -6.31 11.66 5.85
N GLU A 103 -5.96 11.58 7.14
CA GLU A 103 -4.58 11.78 7.57
C GLU A 103 -3.66 10.64 7.17
N LEU A 104 -4.13 9.39 7.19
CA LEU A 104 -3.37 8.26 6.66
C LEU A 104 -3.01 8.49 5.18
N ILE A 105 -3.99 8.89 4.36
CA ILE A 105 -3.76 9.19 2.94
C ILE A 105 -2.74 10.32 2.77
N ASN A 106 -2.81 11.37 3.60
CA ASN A 106 -1.86 12.49 3.56
C ASN A 106 -0.43 12.02 3.87
N LEU A 107 -0.26 11.24 4.94
CA LEU A 107 1.03 10.76 5.39
C LEU A 107 1.64 9.77 4.38
N GLU A 108 0.87 8.80 3.89
CA GLU A 108 1.36 7.86 2.87
C GLU A 108 1.74 8.57 1.57
N SER A 109 0.95 9.55 1.14
CA SER A 109 1.27 10.36 -0.04
C SER A 109 2.57 11.14 0.14
N ALA A 110 2.80 11.71 1.33
CA ALA A 110 4.02 12.41 1.67
C ALA A 110 5.24 11.47 1.71
N ALA A 111 5.09 10.30 2.33
CA ALA A 111 6.13 9.28 2.41
C ALA A 111 6.54 8.80 1.01
N TYR A 112 5.57 8.48 0.16
CA TYR A 112 5.81 8.09 -1.22
C TYR A 112 6.48 9.20 -2.02
N ARG A 113 6.02 10.45 -1.88
CA ARG A 113 6.63 11.59 -2.56
C ARG A 113 8.09 11.78 -2.17
N HIS A 114 8.42 11.75 -0.89
CA HIS A 114 9.80 11.91 -0.42
C HIS A 114 10.70 10.77 -0.92
N ALA A 115 10.20 9.53 -0.88
CA ALA A 115 10.89 8.37 -1.44
C ALA A 115 11.14 8.55 -2.95
N LEU A 116 10.16 9.05 -3.69
CA LEU A 116 10.24 9.29 -5.12
C LEU A 116 11.22 10.41 -5.48
N GLU A 117 11.19 11.52 -4.75
CA GLU A 117 12.14 12.64 -4.89
C GLU A 117 13.57 12.13 -4.66
N ARG A 118 13.80 11.39 -3.56
CA ARG A 118 15.10 10.80 -3.26
C ARG A 118 15.59 9.83 -4.33
N PHE A 119 14.71 8.96 -4.82
CA PHE A 119 15.02 8.03 -5.90
C PHE A 119 15.51 8.80 -7.14
N TYR A 120 14.79 9.81 -7.59
CA TYR A 120 15.14 10.55 -8.80
C TYR A 120 16.36 11.47 -8.64
N GLU A 121 16.58 12.05 -7.47
CA GLU A 121 17.83 12.77 -7.15
C GLU A 121 19.06 11.88 -7.34
N LEU A 122 18.96 10.60 -6.94
CA LEU A 122 20.04 9.63 -7.08
C LEU A 122 20.19 9.10 -8.51
N GLN A 123 19.08 8.94 -9.25
CA GLN A 123 19.13 8.52 -10.65
C GLN A 123 19.67 9.61 -11.58
N TYR A 124 19.38 10.88 -11.27
CA TYR A 124 19.70 12.02 -12.12
C TYR A 124 20.45 13.12 -11.37
N PRO A 125 21.65 12.86 -10.82
CA PRO A 125 22.38 13.80 -9.95
C PRO A 125 22.80 15.10 -10.64
N GLY A 126 22.74 15.16 -11.98
CA GLY A 126 23.03 16.35 -12.78
C GLY A 126 21.83 17.29 -12.97
N ILE A 127 20.61 16.86 -12.64
CA ILE A 127 19.40 17.67 -12.70
C ILE A 127 19.17 18.20 -11.29
N LYS A 128 19.54 19.45 -11.04
CA LYS A 128 19.25 20.10 -9.75
C LYS A 128 17.78 20.51 -9.71
N SER A 129 17.09 20.12 -8.64
CA SER A 129 15.79 20.66 -8.22
C SER A 129 15.89 22.12 -7.82
#